data_AF-A0A6N8B9D7-F1
#
_entry.id   AF-A0A6N8B9D7-F1
#
_cell.length_a   1.000
_cell.length_b   1.000
_cell.length_c   1.000
_cell.angle_alpha   90.00
_cell.angle_beta   90.00
_cell.angle_gamma   90.00
#
_symmetry.space_group_name_H-M   'P 1'
#
loop_
_entity.id
_entity.type
_entity.pdbx_description
1 polymer ?
#
loop_
_entity_poly.entity_id
_entity_poly.type
_entity_poly.pdbx_seq_one_letter_code
_entity_poly.pdbx_strand_id
1 'polypeptide(L)'
;MEKNYETLYLCGKFEKVIGRRYNIRPDLDEGIEPEVKGYVYKETMAGFFRAWKLNEIHLGLTSLVNEMQVAEKKQIIKKTGLDESECLKIIETCVIMGLLYENRILFKDEDEIHLYMVDTGGIFAFEEAGIQYKKLAYTTNIEQRLKMYRKNIFLVENNMAEKEAVNIHFFEDTPGMPDNEKHNGTILLVDMEIAEKLGIQKLIDDELKRIVNNHKAKIYDLATKKYLDK
;
A
#
# COMPACT_ATOMS: atom_id res chain seq x y z
N MET A 1 -6.11 -23.19 13.74
CA MET A 1 -5.96 -21.74 13.62
C MET A 1 -6.65 -21.32 12.34
N GLU A 2 -7.58 -20.36 12.40
CA GLU A 2 -8.19 -19.84 11.17
C GLU A 2 -7.09 -19.21 10.31
N LYS A 3 -7.06 -19.57 9.03
CA LYS A 3 -6.17 -18.92 8.05
C LYS A 3 -6.59 -17.46 7.92
N ASN A 4 -5.64 -16.56 7.69
CA ASN A 4 -5.89 -15.13 7.49
C ASN A 4 -6.50 -14.38 8.70
N TYR A 5 -6.19 -14.76 9.95
CA TYR A 5 -6.83 -14.14 11.13
C TYR A 5 -6.60 -12.61 11.24
N GLU A 6 -5.44 -12.10 10.82
CA GLU A 6 -5.13 -10.67 10.91
C GLU A 6 -5.93 -9.90 9.87
N THR A 7 -5.92 -10.43 8.65
CA THR A 7 -6.69 -9.89 7.54
C THR A 7 -8.20 -9.94 7.81
N LEU A 8 -8.72 -11.05 8.34
CA LEU A 8 -10.13 -11.18 8.73
C LEU A 8 -10.50 -10.21 9.84
N TYR A 9 -9.63 -10.03 10.83
CA TYR A 9 -9.85 -9.07 11.91
C TYR A 9 -9.94 -7.64 11.38
N LEU A 10 -8.99 -7.22 10.54
CA LEU A 10 -8.98 -5.88 9.94
C LEU A 10 -10.21 -5.66 9.05
N CYS A 11 -10.51 -6.59 8.16
CA CYS A 11 -11.68 -6.51 7.28
C CYS A 11 -13.01 -6.53 8.05
N GLY A 12 -13.10 -7.30 9.15
CA GLY A 12 -14.28 -7.34 10.02
C GLY A 12 -14.54 -6.03 10.77
N LYS A 13 -13.53 -5.16 10.86
CA LYS A 13 -13.63 -3.82 11.44
C LYS A 13 -13.96 -2.72 10.43
N PHE A 14 -14.02 -3.01 9.13
CA PHE A 14 -14.38 -2.00 8.15
C PHE A 14 -15.80 -1.49 8.38
N GLU A 15 -15.93 -0.18 8.39
CA GLU A 15 -17.22 0.50 8.30
C GLU A 15 -17.51 0.87 6.84
N LYS A 16 -16.55 1.54 6.19
CA LYS A 16 -16.66 1.95 4.79
C LYS A 16 -15.30 2.17 4.15
N VAL A 17 -15.26 2.06 2.82
CA VAL A 17 -14.09 2.43 2.00
C VAL A 17 -14.53 3.46 0.99
N ILE A 18 -13.90 4.63 1.01
CA ILE A 18 -14.20 5.74 0.11
C ILE A 18 -13.02 5.93 -0.83
N GLY A 19 -13.26 5.79 -2.13
CA GLY A 19 -12.27 6.05 -3.16
C GLY A 19 -12.33 7.49 -3.63
N ARG A 20 -11.18 8.17 -3.70
CA ARG A 20 -11.03 9.46 -4.37
C ARG A 20 -10.07 9.29 -5.53
N ARG A 21 -10.57 9.56 -6.74
CA ARG A 21 -9.82 9.53 -7.99
C ARG A 21 -10.09 10.82 -8.73
N TYR A 22 -9.10 11.38 -9.40
CA TYR A 22 -9.39 12.40 -10.38
C TYR A 22 -10.03 11.72 -11.60
N ASN A 23 -11.34 11.86 -11.70
CA ASN A 23 -11.98 11.72 -13.00
C ASN A 23 -11.67 13.01 -13.75
N ILE A 24 -11.21 12.92 -14.99
CA ILE A 24 -11.19 14.07 -15.91
C ILE A 24 -12.65 14.48 -16.10
N ARG A 25 -13.14 15.34 -15.20
CA ARG A 25 -14.54 15.74 -15.11
C ARG A 25 -14.68 17.12 -14.44
N PRO A 26 -14.50 18.21 -15.21
CA PRO A 26 -15.05 19.53 -14.87
C PRO A 26 -16.58 19.53 -14.70
N ASP A 27 -17.27 18.44 -15.08
CA ASP A 27 -18.73 18.23 -14.94
C ASP A 27 -19.18 17.75 -13.55
N LEU A 28 -18.27 17.62 -12.57
CA LEU A 28 -18.61 17.26 -11.19
C LEU A 28 -18.58 18.44 -10.20
N ASP A 29 -18.24 19.65 -10.66
CA ASP A 29 -18.85 20.85 -10.08
C ASP A 29 -20.27 20.91 -10.64
N GLU A 30 -21.28 20.74 -9.78
CA GLU A 30 -22.68 20.77 -10.16
C GLU A 30 -22.99 22.05 -10.98
N GLY A 31 -23.16 21.92 -12.30
CA GLY A 31 -23.69 22.98 -13.17
C GLY A 31 -22.87 23.39 -14.39
N ILE A 32 -21.73 22.77 -14.71
CA ILE A 32 -20.90 23.17 -15.86
C ILE A 32 -20.81 22.05 -16.91
N GLU A 33 -21.26 22.32 -18.16
CA GLU A 33 -21.05 21.39 -19.28
C GLU A 33 -19.55 21.32 -19.63
N PRO A 34 -19.00 20.12 -19.91
CA PRO A 34 -17.60 20.00 -20.32
C PRO A 34 -17.38 20.67 -21.68
N GLU A 35 -16.30 21.45 -21.81
CA GLU A 35 -15.95 22.16 -23.05
C GLU A 35 -15.71 21.24 -24.25
N VAL A 36 -15.49 19.94 -24.02
CA VAL A 36 -15.25 18.94 -25.07
C VAL A 36 -16.14 17.71 -24.85
N LYS A 37 -17.07 17.45 -25.77
CA LYS A 37 -17.95 16.26 -25.76
C LYS A 37 -17.26 15.08 -26.44
N GLY A 38 -16.97 13.98 -25.73
CA GLY A 38 -16.48 12.72 -26.32
C GLY A 38 -15.65 11.83 -25.37
N TYR A 39 -15.30 10.62 -25.84
CA TYR A 39 -14.33 9.74 -25.17
C TYR A 39 -12.99 10.46 -25.01
N VAL A 40 -12.44 10.50 -23.80
CA VAL A 40 -11.14 11.13 -23.55
C VAL A 40 -10.05 10.23 -24.14
N TYR A 41 -9.45 10.68 -25.24
CA TYR A 41 -8.36 9.97 -25.90
C TYR A 41 -7.03 10.18 -25.16
N LYS A 42 -6.07 9.29 -25.39
CA LYS A 42 -4.71 9.37 -24.83
C LYS A 42 -4.06 10.73 -25.11
N GLU A 43 -4.32 11.32 -26.27
CA GLU A 43 -3.79 12.63 -26.65
C GLU A 43 -4.38 13.78 -25.81
N THR A 44 -5.64 13.69 -25.38
CA THR A 44 -6.29 14.67 -24.50
C THR A 44 -5.71 14.64 -23.09
N MET A 45 -5.39 13.42 -22.60
CA MET A 45 -4.69 13.23 -21.34
C MET A 45 -3.28 13.80 -21.37
N ALA A 46 -2.52 13.50 -22.44
CA ALA A 46 -1.19 14.06 -22.64
C ALA A 46 -1.22 15.60 -22.71
N GLY A 47 -2.22 16.20 -23.38
CA GLY A 47 -2.41 17.65 -23.43
C GLY A 47 -2.67 18.28 -22.05
N PHE A 48 -3.49 17.64 -21.20
CA PHE A 48 -3.76 18.10 -19.84
C PHE A 48 -2.51 18.05 -18.94
N PHE A 49 -1.74 16.95 -18.99
CA PHE A 49 -0.50 16.84 -18.21
C PHE A 49 0.62 17.76 -18.73
N ARG A 50 0.69 17.99 -20.05
CA ARG A 50 1.63 18.96 -20.64
C ARG A 50 1.33 20.41 -20.31
N ALA A 51 0.07 20.76 -20.07
CA ALA A 51 -0.35 22.12 -19.73
C ALA A 51 -0.09 22.47 -18.25
N TRP A 52 0.19 21.50 -17.40
CA TRP A 52 0.33 21.70 -15.97
C TRP A 52 1.79 21.63 -15.51
N LYS A 53 2.15 22.49 -14.53
CA LYS A 53 3.47 22.58 -13.91
C LYS A 53 3.79 21.37 -13.00
N LEU A 54 3.59 20.15 -13.50
CA LEU A 54 4.15 18.98 -12.86
C LEU A 54 5.67 19.10 -12.91
N ASN A 55 6.27 19.23 -11.74
CA ASN A 55 7.72 19.22 -11.60
C ASN A 55 8.21 17.82 -11.19
N GLU A 56 9.52 17.66 -11.15
CA GLU A 56 10.19 16.39 -10.81
C GLU A 56 9.76 15.83 -9.45
N ILE A 57 9.29 16.66 -8.52
CA ILE A 57 8.83 16.24 -7.19
C ILE A 57 7.55 15.42 -7.29
N HIS A 58 6.59 15.82 -8.12
CA HIS A 58 5.34 15.06 -8.32
C HIS A 58 5.61 13.72 -8.98
N LEU A 59 6.48 13.70 -9.99
CA LEU A 59 6.90 12.48 -10.66
C LEU A 59 7.68 11.55 -9.71
N GLY A 60 8.56 12.11 -8.88
CA GLY A 60 9.31 11.37 -7.85
C GLY A 60 8.40 10.74 -6.80
N LEU A 61 7.43 11.49 -6.28
CA LEU A 61 6.45 10.96 -5.32
C LEU A 61 5.57 9.88 -5.96
N THR A 62 5.10 10.11 -7.18
CA THR A 62 4.31 9.11 -7.92
C THR A 62 5.13 7.85 -8.16
N SER A 63 6.42 7.99 -8.52
CA SER A 63 7.37 6.88 -8.71
C SER A 63 7.57 6.08 -7.42
N LEU A 64 7.67 6.76 -6.28
CA LEU A 64 7.76 6.13 -4.98
C LEU A 64 6.50 5.29 -4.67
N VAL A 65 5.31 5.80 -4.95
CA VAL A 65 4.07 5.04 -4.80
C VAL A 65 4.01 3.86 -5.77
N ASN A 66 4.46 4.05 -7.01
CA ASN A 66 4.58 2.98 -8.02
C ASN A 66 5.51 1.86 -7.53
N GLU A 67 6.62 2.20 -6.88
CA GLU A 67 7.56 1.23 -6.32
C GLU A 67 6.92 0.35 -5.26
N MET A 68 6.09 0.94 -4.39
CA MET A 68 5.36 0.25 -3.32
C MET A 68 4.06 -0.42 -3.79
N GLN A 69 3.57 -0.06 -4.98
CA GLN A 69 2.23 -0.36 -5.54
C GLN A 69 1.05 0.19 -4.72
N VAL A 70 1.06 0.02 -3.39
CA VAL A 70 0.08 0.54 -2.42
C VAL A 70 0.82 1.15 -1.24
N ALA A 71 0.72 2.46 -1.05
CA ALA A 71 1.45 3.18 -0.02
C ALA A 71 0.51 3.96 0.89
N GLU A 72 0.80 4.00 2.19
CA GLU A 72 0.11 4.86 3.15
C GLU A 72 0.85 6.19 3.34
N LYS A 73 0.15 7.25 3.76
CA LYS A 73 0.71 8.59 3.97
C LYS A 73 2.03 8.57 4.75
N LYS A 74 2.08 7.92 5.92
CA LYS A 74 3.29 7.88 6.76
C LYS A 74 4.43 7.14 6.08
N GLN A 75 4.14 6.14 5.25
CA GLN A 75 5.14 5.44 4.45
C GLN A 75 5.75 6.36 3.39
N ILE A 76 4.92 7.15 2.71
CA ILE A 76 5.37 8.14 1.71
C ILE A 76 6.21 9.23 2.37
N ILE A 77 5.75 9.82 3.48
CA ILE A 77 6.49 10.85 4.22
C ILE A 77 7.86 10.33 4.64
N LYS A 78 7.91 9.13 5.24
CA LYS A 78 9.15 8.54 5.72
C LYS A 78 10.15 8.26 4.60
N LYS A 79 9.69 7.81 3.43
CA LYS A 79 10.55 7.51 2.28
C LYS A 79 11.00 8.75 1.52
N THR A 80 10.15 9.78 1.42
CA THR A 80 10.52 11.04 0.78
C THR A 80 11.46 11.88 1.64
N GLY A 81 11.36 11.79 2.97
CA GLY A 81 12.14 12.62 3.90
C GLY A 81 11.74 14.11 3.87
N LEU A 82 10.64 14.44 3.18
CA LEU A 82 10.08 15.79 3.13
C LEU A 82 9.41 16.14 4.46
N ASP A 83 9.27 17.44 4.71
CA ASP A 83 8.40 17.92 5.79
C ASP A 83 6.99 17.35 5.62
N GLU A 84 6.34 16.96 6.72
CA GLU A 84 5.03 16.33 6.67
C GLU A 84 3.99 17.22 5.97
N SER A 85 3.98 18.53 6.25
CA SER A 85 2.98 19.43 5.64
C SER A 85 3.25 19.64 4.16
N GLU A 86 4.51 19.65 3.74
CA GLU A 86 4.90 19.76 2.34
C GLU A 86 4.54 18.48 1.58
N CYS A 87 4.91 17.32 2.13
CA CYS A 87 4.60 16.02 1.56
C CYS A 87 3.09 15.83 1.37
N LEU A 88 2.29 16.21 2.37
CA LEU A 88 0.83 16.17 2.29
C LEU A 88 0.26 17.03 1.17
N LYS A 89 0.77 18.25 0.98
CA LYS A 89 0.34 19.12 -0.12
C LYS A 89 0.67 18.51 -1.48
N ILE A 90 1.82 17.86 -1.62
CA ILE A 90 2.22 17.20 -2.86
C ILE A 90 1.35 15.96 -3.11
N ILE A 91 1.10 15.14 -2.08
CA ILE A 91 0.18 13.98 -2.17
C ILE A 91 -1.20 14.44 -2.64
N GLU A 92 -1.76 15.47 -1.99
CA GLU A 92 -3.07 16.01 -2.34
C GLU A 92 -3.09 16.52 -3.79
N THR A 93 -2.05 17.24 -4.20
CA THR A 93 -1.88 17.69 -5.59
C THR A 93 -1.84 16.50 -6.54
N CYS A 94 -1.08 15.45 -6.23
CA CYS A 94 -1.03 14.24 -7.04
C CYS A 94 -2.39 13.53 -7.14
N VAL A 95 -3.22 13.56 -6.09
CA VAL A 95 -4.57 12.98 -6.11
C VAL A 95 -5.52 13.83 -6.95
N ILE A 96 -5.56 15.15 -6.73
CA ILE A 96 -6.40 16.08 -7.51
C ILE A 96 -6.00 16.07 -8.98
N MET A 97 -4.72 15.88 -9.30
CA MET A 97 -4.23 15.86 -10.67
C MET A 97 -4.42 14.50 -11.36
N GLY A 98 -4.85 13.46 -10.65
CA GLY A 98 -5.00 12.10 -11.19
C GLY A 98 -3.70 11.37 -11.43
N LEU A 99 -2.60 11.81 -10.79
CA LEU A 99 -1.37 11.03 -10.72
C LEU A 99 -1.50 9.85 -9.77
N LEU A 100 -2.19 10.09 -8.65
CA LEU A 100 -2.49 9.10 -7.64
C LEU A 100 -4.00 8.98 -7.44
N TYR A 101 -4.43 7.80 -6.99
CA TYR A 101 -5.75 7.60 -6.42
C TYR A 101 -5.64 7.23 -4.95
N GLU A 102 -6.62 7.66 -4.17
CA GLU A 102 -6.70 7.43 -2.74
C GLU A 102 -7.85 6.48 -2.40
N ASN A 103 -7.63 5.60 -1.42
CA ASN A 103 -8.65 4.84 -0.73
C ASN A 103 -8.57 5.18 0.76
N ARG A 104 -9.60 5.86 1.26
CA ARG A 104 -9.81 6.10 2.67
C ARG A 104 -10.61 4.94 3.25
N ILE A 105 -9.97 4.13 4.09
CA ILE A 105 -10.60 3.03 4.82
C ILE A 105 -10.95 3.55 6.20
N LEU A 106 -12.24 3.54 6.55
CA LEU A 106 -12.72 3.88 7.89
C LEU A 106 -13.02 2.59 8.66
N PHE A 107 -12.48 2.51 9.86
CA PHE A 107 -12.74 1.43 10.81
C PHE A 107 -13.79 1.85 11.85
N LYS A 108 -14.45 0.86 12.46
CA LYS A 108 -15.53 1.05 13.46
C LYS A 108 -15.09 1.81 14.72
N ASP A 109 -13.79 1.88 15.00
CA ASP A 109 -13.16 2.61 16.10
C ASP A 109 -12.75 4.05 15.71
N GLU A 110 -13.28 4.57 14.59
CA GLU A 110 -12.98 5.89 14.02
C GLU A 110 -11.53 6.06 13.52
N ASP A 111 -10.71 5.01 13.63
CA ASP A 111 -9.41 4.97 12.99
C ASP A 111 -9.56 4.95 11.46
N GLU A 112 -8.58 5.54 10.78
CA GLU A 112 -8.57 5.58 9.32
C GLU A 112 -7.19 5.32 8.71
N ILE A 113 -7.20 4.68 7.55
CA ILE A 113 -6.01 4.44 6.73
C ILE A 113 -6.25 5.02 5.34
N HIS A 114 -5.28 5.80 4.86
CA HIS A 114 -5.28 6.38 3.53
C HIS A 114 -4.27 5.65 2.66
N LEU A 115 -4.77 4.82 1.74
CA LEU A 115 -3.93 4.11 0.79
C LEU A 115 -3.88 4.87 -0.53
N TYR A 116 -2.68 5.07 -1.04
CA TYR A 116 -2.38 5.73 -2.30
C TYR A 116 -1.77 4.75 -3.29
N MET A 117 -2.18 4.88 -4.54
CA MET A 117 -1.77 4.03 -5.65
C MET A 117 -1.72 4.88 -6.92
N VAL A 118 -0.99 4.45 -7.95
CA VAL A 118 -0.90 5.19 -9.22
C VAL A 118 -2.24 5.18 -9.95
N ASP A 119 -2.70 6.34 -10.38
CA ASP A 119 -3.90 6.51 -11.19
C ASP A 119 -3.53 6.75 -12.67
N THR A 120 -4.55 6.88 -13.52
CA THR A 120 -4.44 6.96 -14.97
C THR A 120 -3.45 8.03 -15.44
N GLY A 121 -3.46 9.20 -14.80
CA GLY A 121 -2.51 10.27 -15.11
C GLY A 121 -1.07 9.92 -14.79
N GLY A 122 -0.83 9.22 -13.68
CA GLY A 122 0.50 8.78 -13.28
C GLY A 122 1.07 7.74 -14.25
N ILE A 123 0.21 6.86 -14.78
CA ILE A 123 0.60 5.89 -15.82
C ILE A 123 1.09 6.62 -17.09
N PHE A 124 0.37 7.65 -17.54
CA PHE A 124 0.81 8.44 -18.70
C PHE A 124 2.07 9.26 -18.42
N ALA A 125 2.17 9.87 -17.25
CA ALA A 125 3.37 10.61 -16.85
C ALA A 125 4.61 9.70 -16.84
N PHE A 126 4.47 8.45 -16.40
CA PHE A 126 5.55 7.46 -16.49
C PHE A 126 5.88 7.07 -17.92
N GLU A 127 4.89 6.90 -18.78
CA GLU A 127 5.12 6.60 -20.19
C GLU A 127 5.93 7.71 -20.87
N GLU A 128 5.56 8.98 -20.65
CA GLU A 128 6.30 10.13 -21.19
C GLU A 128 7.71 10.26 -20.59
N ALA A 129 7.89 9.90 -19.33
CA ALA A 129 9.19 9.93 -18.63
C ALA A 129 10.06 8.68 -18.86
N GLY A 130 9.59 7.66 -19.59
CA GLY A 130 10.30 6.39 -19.78
C GLY A 130 10.43 5.54 -18.51
N ILE A 131 9.55 5.76 -17.52
CA ILE A 131 9.50 5.01 -16.26
C ILE A 131 8.54 3.82 -16.43
N GLN A 132 8.94 2.63 -15.95
CA GLN A 132 8.07 1.45 -16.01
C GLN A 132 6.99 1.52 -14.91
N TYR A 133 5.71 1.53 -15.33
CA TYR A 133 4.59 1.34 -14.41
C TYR A 133 4.53 -0.10 -13.88
N LYS A 134 4.58 -0.28 -12.56
CA LYS A 134 4.35 -1.56 -11.89
C LYS A 134 2.85 -1.82 -11.77
N LYS A 135 2.30 -2.43 -12.81
CA LYS A 135 0.85 -2.65 -12.96
C LYS A 135 0.21 -3.25 -11.71
N LEU A 136 -0.69 -2.49 -11.10
CA LEU A 136 -1.63 -2.98 -10.10
C LEU A 136 -2.94 -3.35 -10.81
N ALA A 137 -3.40 -4.59 -10.66
CA ALA A 137 -4.62 -5.02 -11.32
C ALA A 137 -5.82 -4.25 -10.75
N TYR A 138 -6.72 -3.76 -11.62
CA TYR A 138 -7.93 -3.07 -11.16
C TYR A 138 -8.85 -3.99 -10.34
N THR A 139 -8.72 -5.31 -10.52
CA THR A 139 -9.41 -6.36 -9.77
C THR A 139 -8.79 -6.62 -8.39
N THR A 140 -7.66 -5.98 -8.05
CA THR A 140 -7.04 -6.13 -6.73
C THR A 140 -8.00 -5.60 -5.66
N ASN A 141 -8.48 -6.49 -4.80
CA ASN A 141 -9.48 -6.17 -3.79
C ASN A 141 -8.84 -5.46 -2.58
N ILE A 142 -9.67 -4.99 -1.63
CA ILE A 142 -9.19 -4.26 -0.46
C ILE A 142 -8.30 -5.11 0.46
N GLU A 143 -8.58 -6.41 0.55
CA GLU A 143 -7.79 -7.39 1.31
C GLU A 143 -6.35 -7.46 0.80
N GLN A 144 -6.20 -7.61 -0.52
CA GLN A 144 -4.91 -7.65 -1.18
C GLN A 144 -4.16 -6.31 -1.05
N ARG A 145 -4.88 -5.18 -1.14
CA ARG A 145 -4.30 -3.85 -0.91
C ARG A 145 -3.78 -3.70 0.52
N LEU A 146 -4.52 -4.18 1.52
CA LEU A 146 -4.06 -4.20 2.90
C LEU A 146 -2.81 -5.07 3.07
N LYS A 147 -2.77 -6.27 2.48
CA LYS A 147 -1.56 -7.12 2.53
C LYS A 147 -0.35 -6.42 1.89
N MET A 148 -0.52 -5.76 0.75
CA MET A 148 0.56 -4.96 0.15
C MET A 148 1.02 -3.83 1.09
N TYR A 149 0.08 -3.03 1.60
CA TYR A 149 0.35 -1.97 2.58
C TYR A 149 1.11 -2.48 3.80
N ARG A 150 0.67 -3.58 4.41
CA ARG A 150 1.27 -4.17 5.62
C ARG A 150 2.69 -4.67 5.34
N LYS A 151 2.93 -5.27 4.17
CA LYS A 151 4.28 -5.66 3.74
C LYS A 151 5.17 -4.44 3.57
N ASN A 152 4.63 -3.34 3.04
CA ASN A 152 5.34 -2.08 2.87
C ASN A 152 5.73 -1.42 4.19
N ILE A 153 5.04 -1.70 5.31
CA ILE A 153 5.48 -1.26 6.65
C ILE A 153 6.89 -1.80 6.90
N PHE A 154 7.08 -3.12 6.76
CA PHE A 154 8.38 -3.74 6.98
C PHE A 154 9.46 -3.17 6.05
N LEU A 155 9.16 -3.07 4.74
CA LEU A 155 10.13 -2.59 3.75
C LEU A 155 10.57 -1.15 4.02
N VAL A 156 9.63 -0.29 4.43
CA VAL A 156 9.92 1.11 4.75
C VAL A 156 10.71 1.23 6.05
N GLU A 157 10.33 0.48 7.09
CA GLU A 157 11.00 0.53 8.40
C GLU A 157 12.44 0.00 8.33
N ASN A 158 12.72 -0.97 7.47
CA ASN A 158 14.05 -1.57 7.31
C ASN A 158 14.85 -1.00 6.12
N ASN A 159 14.34 0.04 5.46
CA ASN A 159 14.90 0.63 4.24
C ASN A 159 15.26 -0.41 3.15
N MET A 160 14.44 -1.44 3.00
CA MET A 160 14.65 -2.49 2.01
C MET A 160 13.92 -2.17 0.71
N ALA A 161 14.52 -2.55 -0.42
CA ALA A 161 13.85 -2.46 -1.71
C ALA A 161 12.90 -3.66 -1.92
N GLU A 162 11.82 -3.47 -2.69
CA GLU A 162 10.84 -4.54 -2.95
C GLU A 162 11.48 -5.78 -3.61
N LYS A 163 12.51 -5.60 -4.45
CA LYS A 163 13.28 -6.69 -5.07
C LYS A 163 13.99 -7.60 -4.06
N GLU A 164 14.21 -7.13 -2.83
CA GLU A 164 14.81 -7.88 -1.72
C GLU A 164 13.75 -8.64 -0.90
N ALA A 165 12.46 -8.49 -1.26
CA ALA A 165 11.32 -9.02 -0.50
C ALA A 165 10.91 -10.46 -0.84
N VAL A 166 11.80 -11.23 -1.47
CA VAL A 166 11.53 -12.59 -1.99
C VAL A 166 11.26 -13.58 -0.85
N ASN A 167 11.88 -13.39 0.32
CA ASN A 167 11.78 -14.28 1.49
C ASN A 167 10.98 -13.65 2.64
N ILE A 168 10.03 -12.77 2.33
CA ILE A 168 9.17 -12.10 3.32
C ILE A 168 7.74 -12.60 3.13
N HIS A 169 7.18 -13.17 4.20
CA HIS A 169 5.85 -13.79 4.19
C HIS A 169 5.03 -13.32 5.37
N PHE A 170 3.71 -13.26 5.21
CA PHE A 170 2.81 -13.10 6.36
C PHE A 170 2.68 -14.42 7.10
N PHE A 171 2.73 -14.39 8.42
CA PHE A 171 2.53 -15.57 9.26
C PHE A 171 1.17 -16.24 8.98
N GLU A 172 0.12 -15.44 8.82
CA GLU A 172 -1.24 -15.92 8.53
C GLU A 172 -1.38 -16.65 7.16
N ASP A 173 -0.44 -16.43 6.24
CA ASP A 173 -0.37 -17.06 4.91
C ASP A 173 0.46 -18.35 4.90
N THR A 174 0.98 -18.79 6.05
CA THR A 174 1.87 -19.95 6.18
C THR A 174 1.21 -21.16 6.86
N PRO A 175 0.18 -21.78 6.26
CA PRO A 175 -0.39 -23.00 6.82
C PRO A 175 0.61 -24.14 6.63
N GLY A 176 1.34 -24.47 7.69
CA GLY A 176 2.32 -25.56 7.71
C GLY A 176 3.34 -25.40 6.59
N MET A 177 4.23 -24.41 6.71
CA MET A 177 5.38 -24.22 5.81
C MET A 177 5.87 -25.60 5.36
N PRO A 178 5.76 -25.96 4.07
CA PRO A 178 6.31 -27.23 3.62
C PRO A 178 7.78 -27.24 4.03
N ASP A 179 8.28 -28.38 4.53
CA ASP A 179 9.70 -28.62 4.87
C ASP A 179 10.57 -28.46 3.61
N ASN A 180 10.68 -27.23 3.15
CA ASN A 180 11.32 -26.82 1.94
C ASN A 180 12.43 -25.88 2.38
N GLU A 181 13.66 -26.32 2.21
CA GLU A 181 14.88 -25.62 2.61
C GLU A 181 14.95 -24.18 2.07
N LYS A 182 14.18 -23.85 1.03
CA LYS A 182 14.01 -22.50 0.49
C LYS A 182 13.40 -21.50 1.48
N HIS A 183 12.76 -21.94 2.55
CA HIS A 183 12.18 -21.08 3.58
C HIS A 183 13.07 -20.87 4.81
N ASN A 184 14.29 -21.43 4.80
CA ASN A 184 15.26 -21.19 5.87
C ASN A 184 15.70 -19.71 5.88
N GLY A 185 15.66 -19.09 7.06
CA GLY A 185 16.04 -17.69 7.23
C GLY A 185 15.05 -16.69 6.65
N THR A 186 13.79 -17.10 6.42
CA THR A 186 12.71 -16.19 6.02
C THR A 186 12.38 -15.17 7.10
N ILE A 187 11.79 -14.05 6.69
CA ILE A 187 11.20 -13.06 7.60
C ILE A 187 9.68 -13.25 7.59
N LEU A 188 9.13 -13.51 8.77
CA LEU A 188 7.69 -13.64 8.97
C LEU A 188 7.13 -12.38 9.59
N LEU A 189 6.16 -11.80 8.89
CA LEU A 189 5.41 -10.64 9.34
C LEU A 189 4.21 -11.11 10.15
N VAL A 190 4.08 -10.58 11.36
CA VAL A 190 2.97 -10.86 12.27
C VAL A 190 2.48 -9.57 12.89
N ASP A 191 1.25 -9.55 13.38
CA ASP A 191 0.71 -8.45 14.20
C ASP A 191 0.24 -9.01 15.54
N MET A 192 1.12 -8.88 16.54
CA MET A 192 0.88 -9.43 17.86
C MET A 192 -0.20 -8.67 18.63
N GLU A 193 -0.44 -7.40 18.29
CA GLU A 193 -1.52 -6.60 18.88
C GLU A 193 -2.89 -7.14 18.44
N ILE A 194 -3.03 -7.53 17.17
CA ILE A 194 -4.24 -8.22 16.71
C ILE A 194 -4.42 -9.58 17.42
N ALA A 195 -3.33 -10.35 17.57
CA ALA A 195 -3.38 -11.63 18.27
C ALA A 195 -3.82 -11.49 19.74
N GLU A 196 -3.39 -10.42 20.41
CA GLU A 196 -3.84 -10.07 21.76
C GLU A 196 -5.33 -9.71 21.79
N LYS A 197 -5.79 -8.81 20.89
CA LYS A 197 -7.20 -8.40 20.80
C LYS A 197 -8.15 -9.56 20.50
N LEU A 198 -7.68 -10.59 19.81
CA LEU A 198 -8.40 -11.83 19.52
C LEU A 198 -8.31 -12.89 20.63
N GLY A 199 -7.46 -12.69 21.65
CA GLY A 199 -7.24 -13.67 22.73
C GLY A 199 -6.49 -14.94 22.29
N ILE A 200 -5.75 -14.89 21.17
CA ILE A 200 -5.02 -16.04 20.60
C ILE A 200 -3.50 -15.93 20.73
N GLN A 201 -2.99 -14.89 21.41
CA GLN A 201 -1.56 -14.59 21.52
C GLN A 201 -0.69 -15.81 21.89
N LYS A 202 -1.09 -16.59 22.91
CA LYS A 202 -0.33 -17.77 23.35
C LYS A 202 -0.20 -18.83 22.24
N LEU A 203 -1.28 -19.06 21.49
CA LEU A 203 -1.29 -20.01 20.37
C LEU A 203 -0.34 -19.56 19.26
N ILE A 204 -0.32 -18.26 18.96
CA ILE A 204 0.58 -17.66 17.97
C ILE A 204 2.03 -17.78 18.45
N ASP A 205 2.31 -17.47 19.71
CA ASP A 205 3.64 -17.56 20.30
C ASP A 205 4.23 -18.98 20.25
N ASP A 206 3.43 -19.99 20.58
CA ASP A 206 3.85 -21.39 20.54
C ASP A 206 4.21 -21.83 19.11
N GLU A 207 3.43 -21.38 18.12
CA GLU A 207 3.65 -21.69 16.71
C GLU A 207 4.85 -20.94 16.13
N LEU A 208 5.04 -19.66 16.47
CA LEU A 208 6.20 -18.88 16.07
C LEU A 208 7.50 -19.52 16.57
N LYS A 209 7.55 -19.94 17.85
CA LYS A 209 8.71 -20.66 18.42
C LYS A 209 9.02 -21.94 17.64
N ARG A 210 7.99 -22.71 17.27
CA ARG A 210 8.14 -23.93 16.46
C ARG A 210 8.79 -23.62 15.12
N ILE A 211 8.35 -22.57 14.43
CA ILE A 211 8.88 -22.16 13.13
C ILE A 211 10.32 -21.63 13.25
N VAL A 212 10.62 -20.79 14.24
CA VAL A 212 11.97 -20.27 14.49
C VAL A 212 12.95 -21.42 14.72
N ASN A 213 12.59 -22.41 15.53
CA ASN A 213 13.44 -23.56 15.83
C ASN A 213 13.68 -24.46 14.60
N ASN A 214 12.66 -24.67 13.77
CA ASN A 214 12.76 -25.59 12.64
C ASN A 214 13.39 -24.96 11.39
N HIS A 215 13.17 -23.65 11.16
CA HIS A 215 13.53 -22.99 9.91
C HIS A 215 14.45 -21.77 10.08
N LYS A 216 14.91 -21.48 11.31
CA LYS A 216 15.74 -20.30 11.63
C LYS A 216 15.11 -18.99 11.11
N ALA A 217 13.79 -18.93 11.07
CA ALA A 217 13.06 -17.76 10.60
C ALA A 217 13.25 -16.59 11.58
N LYS A 218 13.18 -15.36 11.06
CA LYS A 218 13.11 -14.14 11.87
C LYS A 218 11.68 -13.66 11.92
N ILE A 219 11.20 -13.29 13.09
CA ILE A 219 9.83 -12.79 13.25
C ILE A 219 9.88 -11.28 13.41
N TYR A 220 9.08 -10.58 12.60
CA TYR A 220 8.93 -9.14 12.67
C TYR A 220 7.48 -8.79 12.99
N ASP A 221 7.27 -8.07 14.07
CA ASP A 221 5.97 -7.57 14.48
C ASP A 221 5.67 -6.22 13.84
N LEU A 222 4.58 -6.18 13.08
CA LEU A 222 4.13 -5.01 12.33
C LEU A 222 3.55 -3.93 13.23
N ALA A 223 2.95 -4.31 14.38
CA ALA A 223 2.37 -3.36 15.33
C ALA A 223 3.48 -2.54 16.02
N THR A 224 4.47 -3.23 16.60
CA THR A 224 5.59 -2.57 17.27
C THR A 224 6.74 -2.17 16.36
N LYS A 225 6.72 -2.61 15.09
CA LYS A 225 7.74 -2.36 14.06
C LYS A 225 9.13 -2.87 14.46
N LYS A 226 9.19 -4.01 15.15
CA LYS A 226 10.43 -4.60 15.69
C LYS A 226 10.52 -6.08 15.40
N TYR A 227 11.75 -6.59 15.36
CA TYR A 227 11.97 -8.02 15.44
C TYR A 227 11.62 -8.53 16.83
N LEU A 228 11.02 -9.71 16.90
CA LEU A 228 10.74 -10.40 18.15
C LEU A 228 11.91 -11.35 18.47
N ASP A 229 12.45 -11.23 19.68
CA ASP A 229 13.39 -12.21 20.23
C ASP A 229 12.57 -13.41 20.74
N LYS A 230 12.47 -14.46 19.92
CA LYS A 230 11.69 -15.67 20.18
C LYS A 230 12.56 -16.92 20.11
#